data_AF-A0A536HRD7-F1
#
_entry.id   AF-A0A536HRD7-F1
#
_cell.length_a   1.000
_cell.length_b   1.000
_cell.length_c   1.000
_cell.angle_alpha   90.00
_cell.angle_beta   90.00
_cell.angle_gamma   90.00
#
_symmetry.space_group_name_H-M   'P 1'
#
loop_
_entity.id
_entity.type
_entity.pdbx_description
1 polymer ?
#
loop_
_entity_poly.entity_id
_entity_poly.type
_entity_poly.pdbx_seq_one_letter_code
_entity_poly.pdbx_strand_id
1 'polypeptide(L)'
;IGLGAAVDYLEAVGVAKVHEHELALVAYLLPRLSGISGVEVYGPKTLDDRVGVVSFNIEGIHPHDVATIFDREGVCVRAGHHCNQLLMTRLGVAATTRASFYLYNTTDECDALLGAIDKAKKVFKV
;
A
#
# COMPACT_ATOMS: atom_id res chain seq x y z
N ILE A 1 -15.66 4.46 26.72
CA ILE A 1 -14.44 5.30 26.68
C ILE A 1 -13.40 4.49 25.93
N GLY A 2 -13.02 4.88 24.71
CA GLY A 2 -12.08 4.13 23.89
C GLY A 2 -11.33 5.03 22.91
N LEU A 3 -12.07 5.90 22.22
CA LEU A 3 -11.47 6.95 21.38
C LEU A 3 -10.52 7.87 22.16
N GLY A 4 -10.91 8.31 23.37
CA GLY A 4 -10.05 9.15 24.22
C GLY A 4 -8.71 8.49 24.54
N ALA A 5 -8.71 7.20 24.93
CA ALA A 5 -7.49 6.47 25.20
C ALA A 5 -6.61 6.29 23.95
N ALA A 6 -7.19 6.19 22.75
CA ALA A 6 -6.44 6.15 21.50
C ALA A 6 -5.79 7.50 21.17
N VAL A 7 -6.46 8.61 21.50
CA VAL A 7 -5.87 9.96 21.41
C VAL A 7 -4.68 10.07 22.36
N ASP A 8 -4.86 9.72 23.64
CA ASP A 8 -3.79 9.74 24.65
C ASP A 8 -2.57 8.91 24.20
N TYR A 9 -2.82 7.74 23.60
CA TYR A 9 -1.77 6.89 23.03
C TYR A 9 -1.01 7.59 21.89
N LEU A 10 -1.72 8.18 20.92
CA LEU A 10 -1.08 8.88 19.79
C LEU A 10 -0.34 10.14 20.22
N GLU A 11 -0.83 10.85 21.24
CA GLU A 11 -0.13 11.99 21.84
C GLU A 11 1.16 11.54 22.56
N ALA A 12 1.10 10.43 23.30
CA ALA A 12 2.28 9.86 23.97
C ALA A 12 3.35 9.36 22.99
N VAL A 13 2.94 8.74 21.88
CA VAL A 13 3.86 8.36 20.78
C VAL A 13 4.40 9.61 20.08
N GLY A 14 3.53 10.58 19.80
CA GLY A 14 3.82 11.82 19.09
C GLY A 14 3.45 11.73 17.61
N VAL A 15 2.44 12.51 17.19
CA VAL A 15 1.91 12.51 15.80
C VAL A 15 2.98 12.81 14.75
N ALA A 16 3.94 13.69 15.05
CA ALA A 16 5.05 13.98 14.14
C ALA A 16 5.95 12.75 13.90
N LYS A 17 6.20 11.95 14.94
CA LYS A 17 7.00 10.71 14.82
C LYS A 17 6.25 9.64 14.03
N VAL A 18 4.93 9.56 14.20
CA VAL A 18 4.08 8.68 13.41
C VAL A 18 4.17 9.03 11.92
N HIS A 19 4.08 10.31 11.58
CA HIS A 19 4.22 10.77 10.20
C HIS A 19 5.62 10.49 9.63
N GLU A 20 6.67 10.76 10.39
CA GLU A 20 8.06 10.45 9.99
C GLU A 20 8.26 8.95 9.73
N HIS A 21 7.71 8.09 10.60
CA HIS A 21 7.77 6.63 10.45
C HIS A 21 7.03 6.16 9.20
N GLU A 22 5.80 6.64 8.96
CA GLU A 22 5.05 6.33 7.75
C GLU A 22 5.80 6.74 6.48
N LEU A 23 6.40 7.94 6.48
CA LEU A 23 7.22 8.41 5.37
C LEU A 23 8.47 7.56 5.17
N ALA A 24 9.12 7.09 6.24
CA ALA A 24 10.27 6.20 6.16
C ALA A 24 9.90 4.85 5.51
N LEU A 25 8.74 4.27 5.86
CA LEU A 25 8.22 3.06 5.23
C LEU A 25 7.94 3.28 3.74
N VAL A 26 7.33 4.40 3.37
CA VAL A 26 7.04 4.73 1.97
C VAL A 26 8.31 5.02 1.19
N ALA A 27 9.29 5.70 1.79
CA ALA A 27 10.61 5.92 1.20
C ALA A 27 11.34 4.60 0.93
N TYR A 28 11.17 3.61 1.82
CA TYR A 28 11.68 2.27 1.63
C TYR A 28 10.97 1.51 0.50
N LEU A 29 9.64 1.51 0.51
CA LEU A 29 8.82 0.71 -0.40
C LEU A 29 8.77 1.26 -1.82
N LEU A 30 8.59 2.58 -1.99
CA LEU A 30 8.23 3.19 -3.26
C LEU A 30 9.25 2.91 -4.38
N PRO A 31 10.58 3.08 -4.18
CA PRO A 31 11.55 2.78 -5.23
C PRO A 31 11.60 1.29 -5.60
N ARG A 32 11.42 0.41 -4.61
CA ARG A 32 11.40 -1.05 -4.82
C ARG A 32 10.19 -1.45 -5.64
N LEU A 33 9.01 -0.95 -5.25
CA LEU A 33 7.75 -1.22 -5.92
C LEU A 33 7.75 -0.69 -7.37
N SER A 34 8.21 0.55 -7.58
CA SER A 34 8.34 1.14 -8.92
C SER A 34 9.42 0.48 -9.79
N GLY A 35 10.37 -0.24 -9.18
CA GLY A 35 11.39 -1.01 -9.89
C GLY A 35 10.90 -2.36 -10.42
N ILE A 36 9.71 -2.82 -10.03
CA ILE A 36 9.16 -4.10 -10.50
C ILE A 36 8.53 -3.91 -11.87
N SER A 37 9.02 -4.65 -12.86
CA SER A 37 8.45 -4.66 -14.22
C SER A 37 6.97 -5.03 -14.19
N GLY A 38 6.13 -4.26 -14.89
CA GLY A 38 4.68 -4.48 -14.93
C GLY A 38 3.95 -4.04 -13.67
N VAL A 39 4.60 -3.35 -12.71
CA VAL A 39 3.91 -2.70 -11.59
C VAL A 39 3.76 -1.21 -11.88
N GLU A 40 2.52 -0.74 -11.90
CA GLU A 40 2.21 0.69 -12.00
C GLU A 40 1.82 1.22 -10.62
N VAL A 41 2.54 2.24 -10.15
CA VAL A 41 2.25 2.92 -8.88
C VAL A 41 1.55 4.25 -9.13
N TYR A 42 0.44 4.48 -8.41
CA TYR A 42 -0.33 5.72 -8.52
C TYR A 42 0.06 6.74 -7.45
N GLY A 43 -0.11 8.02 -7.78
CA GLY A 43 0.18 9.16 -6.90
C GLY A 43 1.53 9.84 -7.16
N PRO A 44 1.91 10.84 -6.33
CA PRO A 44 3.14 11.61 -6.48
C PRO A 44 4.40 10.73 -6.50
N LYS A 45 5.48 11.14 -7.16
CA LYS A 45 6.75 10.36 -7.15
C LYS A 45 7.71 10.77 -6.03
N THR A 46 7.49 11.94 -5.45
CA THR A 46 8.26 12.49 -4.34
C THR A 46 7.58 12.17 -3.01
N LEU A 47 8.33 12.27 -1.91
CA LEU A 47 7.81 12.02 -0.56
C LEU A 47 7.05 13.21 0.02
N ASP A 48 7.30 14.43 -0.48
CA ASP A 48 6.75 15.68 0.07
C ASP A 48 5.21 15.70 0.11
N ASP A 49 4.57 15.05 -0.88
CA ASP A 49 3.11 14.96 -1.00
C ASP A 49 2.59 13.54 -0.73
N ARG A 50 3.35 12.72 0.01
CA ARG A 50 2.96 11.35 0.36
C ARG A 50 2.66 11.20 1.85
N VAL A 51 1.89 10.16 2.12
CA VAL A 51 1.59 9.60 3.44
C VAL A 51 1.79 8.09 3.37
N GLY A 52 1.57 7.35 4.46
CA GLY A 52 1.70 5.89 4.56
C GLY A 52 0.76 5.07 3.65
N VAL A 53 0.44 5.48 2.42
CA VAL A 53 -0.50 4.81 1.52
C VAL A 53 0.10 4.71 0.12
N VAL A 54 0.05 3.51 -0.45
CA VAL A 54 0.53 3.22 -1.80
C VAL A 54 -0.51 2.41 -2.57
N SER A 55 -1.10 3.03 -3.59
CA SER A 55 -1.97 2.35 -4.56
C SER A 55 -1.15 1.92 -5.78
N PHE A 56 -1.38 0.70 -6.26
CA PHE A 56 -0.69 0.15 -7.42
C PHE A 56 -1.53 -0.90 -8.13
N ASN A 57 -1.14 -1.22 -9.36
CA ASN A 57 -1.66 -2.33 -10.14
C ASN A 57 -0.51 -3.18 -10.69
N ILE A 58 -0.79 -4.46 -10.92
CA ILE A 58 0.11 -5.39 -11.60
C ILE A 58 -0.50 -5.66 -12.97
N GLU A 59 0.24 -5.36 -14.03
CA GLU A 59 -0.19 -5.56 -15.41
C GLU A 59 -0.64 -7.01 -15.63
N GLY A 60 -1.81 -7.16 -16.26
CA GLY A 60 -2.39 -8.47 -16.54
C GLY A 60 -3.08 -9.17 -15.34
N ILE A 61 -3.11 -8.56 -14.15
CA ILE A 61 -3.80 -9.14 -12.98
C ILE A 61 -4.85 -8.18 -12.44
N HIS A 62 -6.09 -8.66 -12.26
CA HIS A 62 -7.15 -7.84 -11.68
C HIS A 62 -6.86 -7.58 -10.18
N PRO A 63 -7.09 -6.35 -9.65
CA PRO A 63 -6.77 -6.03 -8.24
C PRO A 63 -7.40 -6.96 -7.20
N HIS A 64 -8.61 -7.46 -7.44
CA HIS A 64 -9.25 -8.44 -6.55
C HIS A 64 -8.53 -9.80 -6.53
N ASP A 65 -7.94 -10.23 -7.64
CA ASP A 65 -7.14 -11.45 -7.68
C ASP A 65 -5.81 -11.25 -6.94
N VAL A 66 -5.18 -10.07 -7.11
CA VAL A 66 -3.99 -9.67 -6.33
C VAL A 66 -4.28 -9.75 -4.83
N ALA A 67 -5.36 -9.14 -4.37
CA ALA A 67 -5.74 -9.18 -2.95
C ALA A 67 -6.00 -10.61 -2.45
N THR A 68 -6.63 -11.46 -3.27
CA THR A 68 -6.90 -12.86 -2.93
C THR A 68 -5.61 -13.67 -2.80
N ILE A 69 -4.62 -13.44 -3.65
CA ILE A 69 -3.30 -14.09 -3.53
C ILE A 69 -2.56 -13.57 -2.30
N PHE A 70 -2.57 -12.27 -2.08
CA PHE A 70 -1.85 -11.67 -0.96
C PHE A 70 -2.38 -12.17 0.38
N ASP A 71 -3.70 -12.33 0.50
CA ASP A 71 -4.33 -12.94 1.69
C ASP A 71 -3.79 -14.35 1.98
N ARG A 72 -3.55 -15.17 0.95
CA ARG A 72 -2.94 -16.51 1.12
C ARG A 72 -1.49 -16.47 1.56
N GLU A 73 -0.78 -15.39 1.24
CA GLU A 73 0.59 -15.13 1.70
C GLU A 73 0.63 -14.40 3.05
N GLY A 74 -0.54 -14.18 3.69
CA GLY A 74 -0.65 -13.46 4.97
C GLY A 74 -0.50 -11.95 4.86
N VAL A 75 -0.61 -11.38 3.65
CA VAL A 75 -0.49 -9.94 3.38
C VAL A 75 -1.87 -9.34 3.15
N CYS A 76 -2.33 -8.50 4.07
CA CYS A 76 -3.63 -7.86 3.99
C CYS A 76 -3.57 -6.54 3.21
N VAL A 77 -4.17 -6.51 2.02
CA VAL A 77 -4.37 -5.30 1.21
C VAL A 77 -5.84 -5.09 0.88
N ARG A 78 -6.20 -3.90 0.39
CA ARG A 78 -7.55 -3.64 -0.12
C ARG A 78 -7.50 -3.48 -1.64
N ALA A 79 -8.43 -4.13 -2.32
CA ALA A 79 -8.70 -3.91 -3.74
C ALA A 79 -10.04 -3.21 -3.94
N GLY A 80 -10.13 -2.35 -4.95
CA GLY A 80 -11.37 -1.71 -5.38
C GLY A 80 -11.19 -0.23 -5.70
N HIS A 81 -12.27 0.54 -5.57
CA HIS A 81 -12.26 1.99 -5.81
C HIS A 81 -11.83 2.80 -4.60
N HIS A 82 -11.72 2.19 -3.42
CA HIS A 82 -11.40 2.87 -2.14
C HIS A 82 -12.35 4.04 -1.83
N CYS A 83 -13.63 3.86 -2.14
CA CYS A 83 -14.66 4.91 -2.06
C CYS A 83 -14.36 6.15 -2.93
N ASN A 84 -13.56 6.01 -3.99
CA ASN A 84 -13.12 7.09 -4.87
C ASN A 84 -13.25 6.73 -6.36
N GLN A 85 -14.47 6.36 -6.78
CA GLN A 85 -14.75 5.87 -8.14
C GLN A 85 -14.43 6.89 -9.24
N LEU A 86 -14.65 8.19 -9.00
CA LEU A 86 -14.36 9.22 -9.99
C LEU A 86 -12.87 9.31 -10.32
N LEU A 87 -11.99 9.10 -9.33
CA LEU A 87 -10.56 9.03 -9.57
C LEU A 87 -10.19 7.80 -10.42
N MET A 88 -10.82 6.65 -10.18
CA MET A 88 -10.59 5.44 -11.00
C MET A 88 -10.97 5.70 -12.47
N THR A 89 -12.13 6.34 -12.72
CA THR A 89 -12.54 6.77 -14.07
C THR A 89 -11.51 7.71 -14.70
N ARG A 90 -10.99 8.69 -13.96
CA ARG A 90 -9.98 9.63 -14.46
C ARG A 90 -8.64 8.94 -14.77
N LEU A 91 -8.26 7.94 -13.98
CA LEU A 91 -7.05 7.14 -14.20
C LEU A 91 -7.24 6.08 -15.29
N GLY A 92 -8.46 5.84 -15.76
CA GLY A 92 -8.76 4.84 -16.78
C GLY A 92 -8.63 3.40 -16.28
N VAL A 93 -8.75 3.17 -14.98
CA VAL A 93 -8.61 1.83 -14.37
C VAL A 93 -9.91 1.38 -13.72
N ALA A 94 -10.18 0.08 -13.74
CA ALA A 94 -11.37 -0.48 -13.09
C ALA A 94 -11.26 -0.43 -11.55
N ALA A 95 -10.07 -0.68 -11.01
CA ALA A 95 -9.78 -0.67 -9.58
C ALA A 95 -8.27 -0.51 -9.35
N THR A 96 -7.88 -0.37 -8.09
CA THR A 96 -6.48 -0.47 -7.66
C THR A 96 -6.32 -1.37 -6.45
N THR A 97 -5.15 -1.99 -6.30
CA THR A 97 -4.71 -2.58 -5.03
C THR A 97 -4.06 -1.48 -4.19
N ARG A 98 -4.32 -1.45 -2.88
CA ARG A 98 -3.79 -0.44 -1.96
C ARG A 98 -3.22 -1.08 -0.70
N ALA A 99 -1.93 -0.83 -0.46
CA ALA A 99 -1.26 -1.08 0.80
C ALA A 99 -1.25 0.23 1.62
N SER A 100 -1.66 0.14 2.89
CA SER A 100 -1.77 1.28 3.80
C SER A 100 -1.04 0.91 5.09
N PHE A 101 -0.07 1.73 5.49
CA PHE A 101 0.81 1.53 6.61
C PHE A 101 0.46 2.49 7.73
N TYR A 102 0.83 2.12 8.95
CA TYR A 102 0.72 2.97 10.13
C TYR A 102 1.90 2.77 11.09
N LEU A 103 1.82 3.38 12.28
CA LEU A 103 2.90 3.44 13.27
C LEU A 103 3.44 2.07 13.74
N TYR A 104 2.66 1.01 13.58
CA TYR A 104 3.03 -0.35 13.99
C TYR A 104 3.65 -1.18 12.86
N ASN A 105 3.66 -0.68 11.63
CA ASN A 105 4.21 -1.43 10.52
C ASN A 105 5.73 -1.33 10.44
N THR A 106 6.35 -2.29 9.76
CA THR A 106 7.82 -2.39 9.65
C THR A 106 8.28 -2.54 8.20
N THR A 107 9.58 -2.34 7.97
CA THR A 107 10.20 -2.62 6.65
C THR A 107 10.12 -4.09 6.28
N ASP A 108 10.12 -5.00 7.26
CA ASP A 108 9.97 -6.44 7.01
C ASP A 108 8.60 -6.77 6.41
N GLU A 109 7.55 -6.04 6.82
CA GLU A 109 6.22 -6.16 6.22
C GLU A 109 6.16 -5.51 4.82
N CYS A 110 6.96 -4.48 4.55
CA CYS A 110 7.17 -4.00 3.17
C CYS A 110 7.83 -5.08 2.30
N ASP A 111 8.81 -5.81 2.83
CA ASP A 111 9.45 -6.92 2.11
C ASP A 111 8.49 -8.09 1.90
N ALA A 112 7.64 -8.41 2.88
CA ALA A 112 6.57 -9.40 2.72
C ALA A 112 5.58 -9.01 1.60
N LEU A 113 5.20 -7.73 1.53
CA LEU A 113 4.37 -7.20 0.44
C LEU A 113 5.05 -7.35 -0.93
N LEU A 114 6.34 -7.03 -1.04
CA LEU A 114 7.11 -7.19 -2.27
C LEU A 114 7.20 -8.68 -2.68
N GLY A 115 7.41 -9.58 -1.71
CA GLY A 115 7.39 -11.02 -1.94
C GLY A 115 6.03 -11.53 -2.44
N ALA A 116 4.92 -10.99 -1.91
CA ALA A 116 3.58 -11.34 -2.36
C ALA A 116 3.30 -10.90 -3.81
N ILE A 117 3.87 -9.77 -4.26
CA ILE A 117 3.82 -9.35 -5.66
C ILE A 117 4.48 -10.40 -6.57
N ASP A 118 5.69 -10.84 -6.22
CA ASP A 118 6.40 -11.87 -6.99
C ASP A 118 5.62 -13.18 -7.08
N LYS A 119 4.92 -13.56 -6.00
CA LYS A 119 4.04 -14.74 -5.98
C LYS A 119 2.85 -14.56 -6.90
N ALA A 120 2.18 -13.40 -6.86
CA ALA A 120 1.05 -13.11 -7.73
C ALA A 120 1.43 -13.16 -9.21
N LYS A 121 2.56 -12.54 -9.55
CA LYS A 121 3.16 -12.59 -10.89
C LYS A 121 3.43 -14.01 -11.37
N LYS A 122 4.01 -14.87 -10.51
CA LYS A 122 4.25 -16.30 -10.83
C LYS A 122 2.96 -17.08 -11.06
N VAL A 123 1.92 -16.84 -10.28
CA VAL A 123 0.61 -17.51 -10.42
C VAL A 123 -0.05 -17.17 -11.77
N PHE A 124 0.00 -15.90 -12.16
CA PHE A 124 -0.60 -15.41 -13.40
C PHE A 124 0.35 -15.47 -14.62
N LYS A 125 1.62 -15.85 -14.42
CA LYS A 125 2.67 -15.97 -15.44
C LYS A 125 2.95 -14.65 -16.16
N VAL A 126 3.04 -13.56 -15.40
CA VAL A 126 3.37 -12.19 -15.85
C VAL A 126 4.62 -11.65 -15.14
#